data_AF-A0A1I7ZEM9-F1
#
_entry.id   AF-A0A1I7ZEM9-F1
#
_cell.length_a   1.000
_cell.length_b   1.000
_cell.length_c   1.000
_cell.angle_alpha   90.00
_cell.angle_beta   90.00
_cell.angle_gamma   90.00
#
_symmetry.space_group_name_H-M   'P 1'
#
loop_
_entity.id
_entity.type
_entity.pdbx_description
1 polymer ?
#
loop_
_entity_poly.entity_id
_entity_poly.type
_entity_poly.pdbx_seq_one_letter_code
_entity_poly.pdbx_strand_id
1 'polypeptide(L)'
;MKSGGGGEVDSMWVKASAKEFAHRSKSFDKVRECHKIDFQPAKPMSTEECEELSVFEQKARAVAQKCFRLAVAVFVSAQMFDFLFNSIWMHGYIWSLNQKVEMDMSERSAGAIVDHQLSKVGNVERLVISAVAALAVCLLLLVLGYARREHTVWELFKHSIIIGTMAGCARCMQMQQRLYPAIHEGFYTYLLTFFVGLTFSIQF
;
A
#
# COMPACT_ATOMS: atom_id res chain seq x y z
N MET A 1 -72.34 -23.13 -14.65
CA MET A 1 -71.69 -23.54 -15.92
C MET A 1 -70.22 -23.82 -15.65
N LYS A 2 -69.68 -24.83 -16.34
CA LYS A 2 -68.37 -25.49 -16.23
C LYS A 2 -67.15 -24.56 -16.28
N SER A 3 -66.05 -24.99 -15.63
CA SER A 3 -64.67 -25.12 -16.16
C SER A 3 -63.67 -24.99 -14.99
N GLY A 4 -62.80 -25.92 -14.60
CA GLY A 4 -62.25 -27.08 -15.29
C GLY A 4 -60.87 -26.77 -15.87
N GLY A 5 -59.78 -27.19 -15.20
CA GLY A 5 -58.48 -27.40 -15.86
C GLY A 5 -57.35 -26.41 -15.55
N GLY A 6 -56.90 -26.34 -14.29
CA GLY A 6 -55.68 -25.59 -13.91
C GLY A 6 -54.49 -26.44 -13.42
N GLY A 7 -54.68 -27.75 -13.17
CA GLY A 7 -53.67 -28.56 -12.48
C GLY A 7 -52.72 -29.38 -13.37
N GLU A 8 -53.03 -29.54 -14.66
CA GLU A 8 -52.35 -30.54 -15.50
C GLU A 8 -51.15 -29.95 -16.28
N VAL A 9 -51.16 -28.64 -16.55
CA VAL A 9 -50.13 -27.98 -17.36
C VAL A 9 -48.84 -27.73 -16.56
N ASP A 10 -48.93 -27.35 -15.28
CA ASP A 10 -47.76 -27.11 -14.43
C ASP A 10 -46.96 -28.39 -14.12
N SER A 11 -47.64 -29.54 -13.99
CA SER A 11 -46.98 -30.84 -13.80
C SER A 11 -46.14 -31.25 -15.02
N MET A 12 -46.56 -30.85 -16.22
CA MET A 12 -45.89 -31.23 -17.46
C MET A 12 -44.60 -30.41 -17.70
N TRP A 13 -44.61 -29.12 -17.35
CA TRP A 13 -43.42 -28.25 -17.43
C TRP A 13 -42.33 -28.64 -16.43
N VAL A 14 -42.71 -29.00 -15.20
CA VAL A 14 -41.77 -29.47 -14.18
C VAL A 14 -41.13 -30.80 -14.57
N LYS A 15 -41.91 -31.73 -15.14
CA LYS A 15 -41.38 -33.04 -15.62
C LYS A 15 -40.50 -32.90 -16.86
N ALA A 16 -40.79 -31.95 -17.76
CA ALA A 16 -39.95 -31.66 -18.92
C ALA A 16 -38.58 -31.07 -18.51
N SER A 17 -38.58 -30.09 -17.59
CA SER A 17 -37.33 -29.50 -17.07
C SER A 17 -36.46 -30.50 -16.31
N ALA A 18 -37.07 -31.40 -15.52
CA ALA A 18 -36.32 -32.44 -14.80
C ALA A 18 -35.65 -33.46 -15.75
N LYS A 19 -36.31 -33.82 -16.85
CA LYS A 19 -35.73 -34.71 -17.87
C LYS A 19 -34.57 -34.04 -18.63
N GLU A 20 -34.68 -32.75 -18.94
CA GLU A 20 -33.63 -32.01 -19.63
C GLU A 20 -32.38 -31.81 -18.74
N PHE A 21 -32.58 -31.60 -17.43
CA PHE A 21 -31.49 -31.52 -16.46
C PHE A 21 -30.78 -32.87 -16.27
N ALA A 22 -31.53 -33.97 -16.21
CA ALA A 22 -30.98 -35.32 -16.10
C ALA A 22 -30.19 -35.75 -17.36
N HIS A 23 -30.63 -35.30 -18.56
CA HIS A 23 -29.90 -35.56 -19.80
C HIS A 23 -28.60 -34.74 -19.89
N ARG A 24 -28.61 -33.48 -19.44
CA ARG A 24 -27.38 -32.67 -19.36
C ARG A 24 -26.38 -33.20 -18.33
N SER A 25 -26.82 -33.68 -17.17
CA SER A 25 -25.92 -34.26 -16.16
C SER A 25 -25.17 -35.48 -16.70
N LYS A 26 -25.85 -36.39 -17.41
CA LYS A 26 -25.21 -37.58 -18.00
C LYS A 26 -24.21 -37.23 -19.11
N SER A 27 -24.41 -36.11 -19.81
CA SER A 27 -23.46 -35.62 -20.81
C SER A 27 -22.18 -35.06 -20.16
N PHE A 28 -22.29 -34.41 -19.00
CA PHE A 28 -21.14 -33.91 -18.25
C PHE A 28 -20.30 -35.03 -17.62
N ASP A 29 -20.93 -36.10 -17.14
CA ASP A 29 -20.20 -37.26 -16.60
C ASP A 29 -19.41 -37.99 -17.70
N LYS A 30 -19.94 -38.03 -18.93
CA LYS A 30 -19.27 -38.67 -20.08
C LYS A 30 -18.07 -37.87 -20.61
N VAL A 31 -18.07 -36.55 -20.44
CA VAL A 31 -16.90 -35.69 -20.77
C VAL A 31 -15.80 -35.84 -19.70
N ARG A 32 -16.16 -36.15 -18.45
CA ARG A 32 -15.19 -36.33 -17.35
C ARG A 32 -14.39 -37.64 -17.44
N GLU A 33 -14.87 -38.65 -18.17
CA GLU A 33 -14.15 -39.91 -18.40
C GLU A 33 -13.11 -39.86 -19.54
N CYS A 34 -13.19 -38.92 -20.48
CA CYS A 34 -12.25 -38.82 -21.62
C CYS A 34 -10.97 -37.98 -21.35
N HIS A 35 -10.72 -37.60 -20.09
CA HIS A 35 -9.50 -36.90 -19.68
C HIS A 35 -8.79 -37.59 -18.51
N LYS A 36 -8.71 -38.93 -18.56
CA LYS A 36 -7.62 -39.66 -17.90
C LYS A 36 -6.41 -39.64 -18.83
N ILE A 37 -5.71 -38.51 -18.84
CA ILE A 37 -4.31 -38.49 -19.27
C ILE A 37 -3.55 -39.11 -18.10
N ASP A 38 -2.93 -40.27 -18.31
CA ASP A 38 -2.00 -40.87 -17.36
C ASP A 38 -0.82 -39.92 -17.16
N PHE A 39 -0.95 -39.04 -16.18
CA PHE A 39 0.16 -38.26 -15.68
C PHE A 39 1.04 -39.21 -14.89
N GLN A 40 2.03 -39.80 -15.56
CA GLN A 40 3.13 -40.41 -14.83
C GLN A 40 3.72 -39.33 -13.92
N PRO A 41 3.81 -39.54 -12.59
CA PRO A 41 4.45 -38.57 -11.73
C PRO A 41 5.88 -38.43 -12.23
N ALA A 42 6.23 -37.22 -12.68
CA ALA A 42 7.60 -36.87 -12.94
C ALA A 42 8.44 -37.30 -11.73
N LYS A 43 9.49 -38.07 -12.00
CA LYS A 43 10.54 -38.43 -11.05
C LYS A 43 10.84 -37.18 -10.22
N PRO A 44 10.74 -37.20 -8.87
CA PRO A 44 11.09 -36.04 -8.09
C PRO A 44 12.52 -35.66 -8.47
N MET A 45 12.64 -34.49 -9.10
CA MET A 45 13.91 -33.87 -9.36
C MET A 45 14.56 -33.75 -7.99
N SER A 46 15.72 -34.40 -7.88
CA SER A 46 16.58 -34.46 -6.72
C SER A 46 16.43 -33.20 -5.89
N THR A 47 16.04 -33.38 -4.63
CA THR A 47 16.44 -32.58 -3.49
C THR A 47 17.28 -31.38 -3.91
N GLU A 48 16.64 -30.21 -4.03
CA GLU A 48 17.35 -28.97 -3.70
C GLU A 48 18.11 -29.31 -2.43
N GLU A 49 19.44 -29.26 -2.51
CA GLU A 49 20.30 -29.36 -1.35
C GLU A 49 19.73 -28.35 -0.36
N CYS A 50 19.06 -28.86 0.67
CA CYS A 50 18.62 -28.07 1.80
C CYS A 50 19.93 -27.65 2.45
N GLU A 51 20.53 -26.59 1.92
CA GLU A 51 21.72 -25.96 2.45
C GLU A 51 21.31 -25.59 3.86
N GLU A 52 21.69 -26.43 4.84
CA GLU A 52 21.36 -26.23 6.24
C GLU A 52 22.13 -25.00 6.71
N LEU A 53 21.57 -23.84 6.40
CA LEU A 53 22.10 -22.53 6.73
C LEU A 53 22.28 -22.50 8.25
N SER A 54 23.50 -22.20 8.68
CA SER A 54 23.82 -22.06 10.10
C SER A 54 22.84 -21.08 10.77
N VAL A 55 22.45 -21.36 12.02
CA VAL A 55 21.57 -20.48 12.82
C VAL A 55 22.12 -19.05 12.88
N PHE A 56 23.45 -18.88 12.85
CA PHE A 56 24.08 -17.58 12.77
C PHE A 56 23.77 -16.88 11.44
N GLU A 57 23.87 -17.59 10.33
CA GLU A 57 23.61 -17.04 9.00
C GLU A 57 22.14 -16.67 8.81
N GLN A 58 21.22 -17.49 9.31
CA GLN A 58 19.79 -17.16 9.32
C GLN A 58 19.50 -15.87 10.10
N LYS A 59 20.10 -15.71 11.29
CA LYS A 59 19.98 -14.48 12.08
C LYS A 59 20.61 -13.27 11.39
N ALA A 60 21.80 -13.43 10.81
CA ALA A 60 22.49 -12.38 10.07
C ALA A 60 21.68 -11.93 8.85
N ARG A 61 21.12 -12.85 8.07
CA ARG A 61 20.24 -12.55 6.93
C ARG A 61 18.98 -11.81 7.39
N ALA A 62 18.34 -12.25 8.48
CA ALA A 62 17.16 -11.57 9.03
C ALA A 62 17.47 -10.14 9.49
N VAL A 63 18.63 -9.90 10.12
CA VAL A 63 19.07 -8.56 10.50
C VAL A 63 19.39 -7.72 9.27
N ALA A 64 20.15 -8.26 8.32
CA ALA A 64 20.50 -7.57 7.08
C ALA A 64 19.25 -7.15 6.29
N GLN A 65 18.25 -8.02 6.18
CA GLN A 65 16.96 -7.71 5.55
C GLN A 65 16.25 -6.55 6.26
N LYS A 66 16.22 -6.54 7.59
CA LYS A 66 15.62 -5.44 8.37
C LYS A 66 16.37 -4.12 8.18
N CYS A 67 17.71 -4.15 8.23
CA CYS A 67 18.55 -2.98 7.99
C CYS A 67 18.37 -2.44 6.56
N PHE A 68 18.30 -3.32 5.57
CA PHE A 68 18.06 -2.95 4.18
C PHE A 68 16.68 -2.30 4.02
N ARG A 69 15.61 -2.88 4.59
CA ARG A 69 14.27 -2.28 4.55
C ARG A 69 14.23 -0.92 5.22
N LEU A 70 14.92 -0.77 6.36
CA LEU A 70 15.04 0.52 7.02
C LEU A 70 15.76 1.53 6.12
N ALA A 71 16.89 1.15 5.50
CA ALA A 71 17.63 2.03 4.60
C ALA A 71 16.78 2.48 3.40
N VAL A 72 16.03 1.56 2.78
CA VAL A 72 15.09 1.89 1.69
C VAL A 72 13.98 2.81 2.19
N ALA A 73 13.42 2.54 3.37
CA ALA A 73 12.38 3.39 3.96
C ALA A 73 12.88 4.82 4.24
N VAL A 74 14.10 4.97 4.77
CA VAL A 74 14.74 6.29 4.97
C VAL A 74 14.98 6.98 3.63
N PHE A 75 15.49 6.25 2.63
CA PHE A 75 15.70 6.78 1.29
C PHE A 75 14.39 7.28 0.66
N VAL A 76 13.34 6.45 0.69
CA VAL A 76 12.01 6.83 0.19
C VAL A 76 11.47 8.04 0.94
N SER A 77 11.59 8.08 2.27
CA SER A 77 11.18 9.24 3.07
C SER A 77 11.94 10.52 2.68
N ALA A 78 13.25 10.44 2.47
CA ALA A 78 14.07 11.57 2.04
C ALA A 78 13.71 12.06 0.64
N GLN A 79 13.53 11.15 -0.32
CA GLN A 79 13.13 11.49 -1.69
C GLN A 79 11.74 12.09 -1.74
N MET A 80 10.80 11.59 -0.94
CA MET A 80 9.45 12.15 -0.88
C MET A 80 9.44 13.54 -0.26
N PHE A 81 10.25 13.76 0.79
CA PHE A 81 10.39 15.08 1.38
C PHE A 81 11.01 16.07 0.39
N ASP A 82 12.09 15.69 -0.29
CA ASP A 82 12.72 16.55 -1.30
C ASP A 82 11.75 16.83 -2.45
N PHE A 83 11.12 15.79 -3.00
CA PHE A 83 10.14 15.97 -4.07
C PHE A 83 9.03 16.94 -3.64
N LEU A 84 8.44 16.78 -2.45
CA LEU A 84 7.27 17.56 -2.03
C LEU A 84 7.59 18.97 -1.51
N PHE A 85 8.72 19.16 -0.83
CA PHE A 85 9.00 20.42 -0.13
C PHE A 85 10.12 21.25 -0.76
N ASN A 86 10.89 20.69 -1.70
CA ASN A 86 11.91 21.45 -2.40
C ASN A 86 11.25 22.44 -3.37
N SER A 87 11.61 23.72 -3.22
CA SER A 87 11.06 24.80 -4.04
C SER A 87 11.53 24.80 -5.49
N ILE A 88 12.45 23.91 -5.86
CA ILE A 88 12.74 23.61 -7.27
C ILE A 88 11.53 22.98 -7.99
N TRP A 89 10.66 22.29 -7.25
CA TRP A 89 9.41 21.73 -7.75
C TRP A 89 8.25 22.70 -7.50
N MET A 90 7.29 22.74 -8.43
CA MET A 90 6.18 23.70 -8.40
C MET A 90 5.35 23.65 -7.12
N HIS A 91 5.00 22.47 -6.62
CA HIS A 91 4.22 22.33 -5.40
C HIS A 91 5.02 22.70 -4.15
N GLY A 92 6.32 22.37 -4.09
CA GLY A 92 7.22 22.82 -3.03
C GLY A 92 7.44 24.33 -3.04
N TYR A 93 7.47 24.95 -4.22
CA TYR A 93 7.54 26.40 -4.40
C TYR A 93 6.28 27.08 -3.85
N ILE A 94 5.09 26.64 -4.30
CA ILE A 94 3.81 27.18 -3.83
C ILE A 94 3.65 26.94 -2.32
N TRP A 95 4.08 25.79 -1.81
CA TRP A 95 4.09 25.53 -0.37
C TRP A 95 4.96 26.54 0.37
N SER A 96 6.18 26.80 -0.12
CA SER A 96 7.13 27.75 0.47
C SER A 96 6.59 29.19 0.48
N LEU A 97 5.92 29.63 -0.59
CA LEU A 97 5.27 30.95 -0.65
C LEU A 97 4.08 31.09 0.30
N ASN A 98 3.46 29.97 0.65
CA ASN A 98 2.33 29.93 1.56
C ASN A 98 2.70 29.70 3.03
N GLN A 99 3.99 29.52 3.32
CA GLN A 99 4.48 29.53 4.69
C GLN A 99 4.36 30.93 5.28
N LYS A 100 4.02 30.99 6.58
CA LYS A 100 3.96 32.23 7.34
C LYS A 100 5.38 32.66 7.74
N VAL A 101 6.22 32.96 6.74
CA VAL A 101 7.60 33.40 6.97
C VAL A 101 7.63 34.92 7.04
N GLU A 102 8.42 35.47 7.97
CA GLU A 102 8.60 36.91 8.19
C GLU A 102 9.22 37.64 6.99
N MET A 103 9.72 36.89 6.00
CA MET A 103 10.37 37.40 4.80
C MET A 103 9.47 37.17 3.60
N ASP A 104 9.19 38.23 2.84
CA ASP A 104 8.41 38.14 1.61
C ASP A 104 9.20 37.32 0.57
N MET A 105 8.82 36.06 0.39
CA MET A 105 9.47 35.12 -0.52
C MET A 105 9.00 35.31 -1.98
N SER A 106 8.00 36.18 -2.22
CA SER A 106 7.40 36.36 -3.54
C SER A 106 8.35 36.94 -4.59
N GLU A 107 9.38 37.68 -4.15
CA GLU A 107 10.39 38.28 -5.02
C GLU A 107 11.63 37.39 -5.25
N ARG A 108 11.70 36.21 -4.60
CA ARG A 108 12.88 35.34 -4.65
C ARG A 108 12.73 34.23 -5.68
N SER A 109 13.82 33.91 -6.38
CA SER A 109 13.87 32.75 -7.26
C SER A 109 13.76 31.45 -6.45
N ALA A 110 13.29 30.37 -7.09
CA ALA A 110 13.23 29.04 -6.49
C ALA A 110 14.57 28.61 -5.86
N GLY A 111 15.68 28.81 -6.58
CA GLY A 111 17.02 28.50 -6.07
C GLY A 111 17.38 29.28 -4.80
N ALA A 112 17.06 30.58 -4.75
CA ALA A 112 17.31 31.39 -3.56
C ALA A 112 16.47 30.97 -2.34
N ILE A 113 15.27 30.41 -2.56
CA ILE A 113 14.44 29.83 -1.50
C ILE A 113 15.06 28.51 -1.02
N VAL A 114 15.52 27.65 -1.93
CA VAL A 114 16.22 26.40 -1.57
C VAL A 114 17.48 26.70 -0.76
N ASP A 115 18.31 27.64 -1.21
CA ASP A 115 19.54 28.02 -0.50
C ASP A 115 19.24 28.56 0.90
N HIS A 116 18.18 29.38 1.02
CA HIS A 116 17.72 29.84 2.32
C HIS A 116 17.25 28.68 3.21
N GLN A 117 16.48 27.74 2.68
CA GLN A 117 16.04 26.55 3.43
C GLN A 117 17.23 25.67 3.84
N LEU A 118 18.23 25.49 2.98
CA LEU A 118 19.45 24.74 3.28
C LEU A 118 20.34 25.43 4.31
N SER A 119 20.33 26.77 4.34
CA SER A 119 21.01 27.55 5.38
C SER A 119 20.39 27.37 6.77
N LYS A 120 19.11 26.96 6.83
CA LYS A 120 18.38 26.72 8.08
C LYS A 120 18.34 25.26 8.48
N VAL A 121 18.16 24.37 7.51
CA VAL A 121 18.10 22.91 7.71
C VAL A 121 18.99 22.24 6.67
N GLY A 122 20.16 21.78 7.13
CA GLY A 122 21.18 21.18 6.29
C GLY A 122 20.83 19.76 5.81
N ASN A 123 21.61 19.22 4.88
CA ASN A 123 21.36 17.88 4.30
C ASN A 123 21.39 16.76 5.35
N VAL A 124 22.28 16.86 6.34
CA VAL A 124 22.38 15.87 7.42
C VAL A 124 21.13 15.88 8.29
N GLU A 125 20.64 17.07 8.66
CA GLU A 125 19.42 17.22 9.47
C GLU A 125 18.20 16.71 8.71
N ARG A 126 18.10 16.99 7.41
CA ARG A 126 17.05 16.43 6.55
C ARG A 126 17.07 14.90 6.53
N LEU A 127 18.24 14.30 6.39
CA LEU A 127 18.40 12.84 6.46
C LEU A 127 17.97 12.27 7.82
N VAL A 128 18.35 12.92 8.91
CA VAL A 128 17.93 12.52 10.27
C VAL A 128 16.41 12.63 10.43
N ILE A 129 15.80 13.72 9.95
CA ILE A 129 14.34 13.91 9.96
C ILE A 129 13.65 12.81 9.15
N SER A 130 14.16 12.46 7.97
CA SER A 130 13.64 11.35 7.16
C SER A 130 13.77 10.00 7.86
N ALA A 131 14.88 9.76 8.57
CA ALA A 131 15.04 8.54 9.36
C ALA A 131 14.01 8.47 10.51
N VAL A 132 13.81 9.57 11.23
CA VAL A 132 12.80 9.67 12.29
C VAL A 132 11.39 9.47 11.73
N ALA A 133 11.09 10.06 10.58
CA ALA A 133 9.79 9.90 9.92
C ALA A 133 9.53 8.44 9.51
N ALA A 134 10.53 7.75 8.94
CA ALA A 134 10.41 6.34 8.59
C ALA A 134 10.20 5.45 9.83
N LEU A 135 10.90 5.73 10.93
CA LEU A 135 10.71 5.04 12.20
C LEU A 135 9.33 5.31 12.81
N ALA A 136 8.82 6.54 12.71
CA ALA A 136 7.47 6.88 13.18
C ALA A 136 6.39 6.10 12.43
N VAL A 137 6.51 5.96 11.10
CA VAL A 137 5.60 5.10 10.31
C VAL A 137 5.74 3.64 10.73
N CYS A 138 6.96 3.14 10.95
CA CYS A 138 7.19 1.78 11.45
C CYS A 138 6.46 1.55 12.79
N LEU A 139 6.63 2.44 13.77
CA LEU A 139 5.93 2.37 15.05
C LEU A 139 4.41 2.42 14.89
N LEU A 140 3.91 3.28 14.01
CA LEU A 140 2.48 3.38 13.72
C LEU A 140 1.92 2.06 13.17
N LEU A 141 2.63 1.41 12.25
CA LEU A 141 2.25 0.10 11.73
C LEU A 141 2.25 -0.99 12.82
N LEU A 142 3.23 -0.95 13.74
CA LEU A 142 3.25 -1.86 14.89
C LEU A 142 2.03 -1.68 15.79
N VAL A 143 1.65 -0.43 16.08
CA VAL A 143 0.46 -0.09 16.87
C VAL A 143 -0.82 -0.51 16.17
N LEU A 144 -0.90 -0.33 14.85
CA LEU A 144 -2.03 -0.78 14.02
C LEU A 144 -2.10 -2.31 13.85
N GLY A 145 -1.12 -3.05 14.35
CA GLY A 145 -1.15 -4.51 14.39
C GLY A 145 -0.58 -5.19 13.15
N TYR A 146 0.13 -4.48 12.28
CA TYR A 146 0.72 -5.04 11.05
C TYR A 146 1.76 -6.14 11.29
N ALA A 147 2.25 -6.27 12.52
CA ALA A 147 3.13 -7.37 12.93
C ALA A 147 2.39 -8.65 13.36
N ARG A 148 1.08 -8.56 13.66
CA ARG A 148 0.29 -9.65 14.25
C ARG A 148 -0.61 -10.37 13.26
N ARG A 149 -0.97 -9.71 12.16
CA ARG A 149 -1.92 -10.23 11.16
C ARG A 149 -1.41 -9.90 9.76
N GLU A 150 -1.79 -10.72 8.79
CA GLU A 150 -1.65 -10.38 7.38
C GLU A 150 -2.65 -9.27 7.02
N HIS A 151 -2.12 -8.18 6.46
CA HIS A 151 -2.90 -7.05 5.98
C HIS A 151 -2.78 -6.95 4.47
N THR A 152 -3.87 -6.55 3.83
CA THR A 152 -3.86 -6.28 2.39
C THR A 152 -3.30 -4.89 2.12
N VAL A 153 -2.74 -4.69 0.92
CA VAL A 153 -2.29 -3.37 0.46
C VAL A 153 -3.45 -2.35 0.49
N TRP A 154 -4.69 -2.82 0.26
CA TRP A 154 -5.89 -1.99 0.35
C TRP A 154 -6.15 -1.47 1.77
N GLU A 155 -5.87 -2.26 2.80
CA GLU A 155 -5.96 -1.79 4.18
C GLU A 155 -4.91 -0.73 4.46
N LEU A 156 -3.65 -0.94 4.04
CA LEU A 156 -2.60 0.06 4.20
C LEU A 156 -2.96 1.38 3.50
N PHE A 157 -3.53 1.29 2.31
CA PHE A 157 -4.04 2.45 1.57
C PHE A 157 -5.12 3.21 2.37
N LYS A 158 -6.14 2.52 2.89
CA LYS A 158 -7.17 3.15 3.71
C LYS A 158 -6.60 3.81 4.97
N HIS A 159 -5.70 3.13 5.69
CA HIS A 159 -5.07 3.70 6.89
C HIS A 159 -4.26 4.95 6.54
N SER A 160 -3.49 4.92 5.46
CA SER A 160 -2.70 6.07 5.02
C SER A 160 -3.56 7.30 4.70
N ILE A 161 -4.74 7.12 4.09
CA ILE A 161 -5.69 8.22 3.82
C ILE A 161 -6.19 8.82 5.14
N ILE A 162 -6.57 7.97 6.10
CA ILE A 162 -7.07 8.42 7.41
C ILE A 162 -5.98 9.22 8.13
N ILE A 163 -4.76 8.69 8.18
CA ILE A 163 -3.61 9.33 8.83
C ILE A 163 -3.28 10.67 8.17
N GLY A 164 -3.24 10.74 6.84
CA GLY A 164 -2.99 11.98 6.11
C GLY A 164 -4.09 13.03 6.32
N THR A 165 -5.36 12.61 6.34
CA THR A 165 -6.49 13.50 6.65
C THR A 165 -6.38 14.03 8.08
N MET A 166 -6.11 13.17 9.06
CA MET A 166 -5.92 13.58 10.45
C MET A 166 -4.75 14.57 10.60
N ALA A 167 -3.62 14.32 9.93
CA ALA A 167 -2.48 15.22 9.92
C ALA A 167 -2.85 16.59 9.31
N GLY A 168 -3.55 16.60 8.17
CA GLY A 168 -4.04 17.85 7.57
C GLY A 168 -4.97 18.63 8.50
N CYS A 169 -5.92 17.97 9.15
CA CYS A 169 -6.80 18.60 10.14
C CYS A 169 -6.02 19.16 11.34
N ALA A 170 -5.07 18.40 11.89
CA ALA A 170 -4.22 18.86 12.99
C ALA A 170 -3.40 20.09 12.58
N ARG A 171 -2.90 20.13 11.34
CA ARG A 171 -2.19 21.28 10.79
C ARG A 171 -3.08 22.50 10.58
N CYS A 172 -4.32 22.33 10.13
CA CYS A 172 -5.31 23.41 10.11
C CYS A 172 -5.56 24.02 11.50
N MET A 173 -5.53 23.20 12.56
CA MET A 173 -5.70 23.69 13.93
C MET A 173 -4.46 24.42 14.47
N GLN A 174 -3.26 23.96 14.09
CA GLN A 174 -1.99 24.55 14.52
C GLN A 174 -1.65 25.85 13.79
N MET A 175 -1.84 25.87 12.47
CA MET A 175 -1.59 27.03 11.63
C MET A 175 -2.92 27.77 11.43
N GLN A 176 -3.16 28.80 12.24
CA GLN A 176 -4.38 29.62 12.13
C GLN A 176 -4.61 30.26 10.75
N GLN A 177 -3.72 30.13 9.76
CA GLN A 177 -3.92 30.66 8.41
C GLN A 177 -3.25 29.82 7.31
N ARG A 178 -4.00 29.67 6.20
CA ARG A 178 -3.73 29.06 4.88
C ARG A 178 -3.97 27.54 4.79
N LEU A 179 -5.02 27.21 4.01
CA LEU A 179 -5.49 25.85 3.72
C LEU A 179 -4.47 25.04 2.89
N TYR A 180 -3.74 25.69 1.98
CA TYR A 180 -2.83 25.00 1.07
C TYR A 180 -1.69 24.25 1.80
N PRO A 181 -0.91 24.89 2.71
CA PRO A 181 0.09 24.16 3.50
C PRO A 181 -0.47 22.97 4.26
N ALA A 182 -1.65 23.10 4.86
CA ALA A 182 -2.26 22.02 5.64
C ALA A 182 -2.65 20.82 4.75
N ILE A 183 -3.25 21.07 3.58
CA ILE A 183 -3.56 20.01 2.61
C ILE A 183 -2.28 19.36 2.09
N HIS A 184 -1.27 20.17 1.76
CA HIS A 184 0.00 19.70 1.22
C HIS A 184 0.75 18.79 2.22
N GLU A 185 0.80 19.19 3.49
CA GLU A 185 1.42 18.38 4.55
C GLU A 185 0.59 17.13 4.90
N GLY A 186 -0.74 17.22 4.85
CA GLY A 186 -1.62 16.06 4.99
C GLY A 186 -1.41 15.04 3.86
N PHE A 187 -1.28 15.52 2.62
CA PHE A 187 -1.00 14.71 1.44
C PHE A 187 0.39 14.04 1.54
N TYR A 188 1.41 14.79 1.97
CA TYR A 188 2.73 14.23 2.27
C TYR A 188 2.63 13.10 3.30
N THR A 189 1.92 13.32 4.40
CA THR A 189 1.78 12.32 5.47
C THR A 189 1.07 11.06 4.98
N TYR A 190 0.05 11.21 4.14
CA TYR A 190 -0.62 10.10 3.46
C TYR A 190 0.38 9.30 2.61
N LEU A 191 1.05 9.97 1.65
CA LEU A 191 1.96 9.28 0.74
C LEU A 191 3.08 8.60 1.52
N LEU A 192 3.67 9.31 2.49
CA LEU A 192 4.79 8.81 3.28
C LEU A 192 4.38 7.54 4.03
N THR A 193 3.24 7.57 4.71
CA THR A 193 2.71 6.40 5.43
C THR A 193 2.50 5.22 4.47
N PHE A 194 1.97 5.47 3.27
CA PHE A 194 1.72 4.43 2.30
C PHE A 194 3.01 3.79 1.76
N PHE A 195 3.94 4.57 1.22
CA PHE A 195 5.15 4.05 0.57
C PHE A 195 6.17 3.50 1.56
N VAL A 196 6.38 4.18 2.69
CA VAL A 196 7.23 3.64 3.77
C VAL A 196 6.59 2.41 4.36
N GLY A 197 5.26 2.42 4.56
CA GLY A 197 4.56 1.25 5.06
C GLY A 197 4.67 0.05 4.14
N LEU A 198 4.53 0.27 2.82
CA LEU A 198 4.69 -0.77 1.81
C LEU A 198 6.10 -1.37 1.85
N THR A 199 7.12 -0.54 2.04
CA THR A 199 8.52 -0.99 2.17
C THR A 199 8.71 -1.94 3.36
N PHE A 200 8.03 -1.69 4.47
CA PHE A 200 8.07 -2.59 5.63
C PHE A 200 7.19 -3.84 5.44
N SER A 201 6.08 -3.74 4.70
CA SER A 201 5.12 -4.82 4.49
C SER A 201 5.53 -5.85 3.45
N ILE A 202 6.42 -5.52 2.49
CA ILE A 202 6.91 -6.50 1.52
C ILE A 202 7.73 -7.58 2.24
N GLN A 203 7.23 -8.81 2.22
CA GLN A 203 7.94 -10.01 2.69
C GLN A 203 8.52 -10.72 1.45
N PHE A 204 9.81 -11.01 1.48
CA PHE A 204 10.52 -11.82 0.49
C PHE A 204 10.88 -13.15 1.12
#